data_AF-A0A353FGW7-F1
#
_entry.id   AF-A0A353FGW7-F1
#
_cell.length_a   1.000
_cell.length_b   1.000
_cell.length_c   1.000
_cell.angle_alpha   90.00
_cell.angle_beta   90.00
_cell.angle_gamma   90.00
#
_symmetry.space_group_name_H-M   'P 1'
#
loop_
_entity.id
_entity.type
_entity.pdbx_description
1 polymer ?
#
loop_
_entity_poly.entity_id
_entity_poly.type
_entity_poly.pdbx_seq_one_letter_code
_entity_poly.pdbx_strand_id
1 'polypeptide(L)'
;MFVKKCLHRSLLTAWMTFTFIGMVAQLQAQTDTSSVSADLAADSLTPVDINILDYLPPLPVLIDSAMRHAPEKDYYEALIESAEYDVVIEKKGWAKDIRFVAGYNWSYGNQVIIQGISTGGNQINEGYNYGVGLTIPLSSWYGRNDRIKRAEAIMESQEAKYNEAERQVRERVIETYNELLLLQRLLDIISEAKESSRLISDMAEERFRDGELSLDQLGQTAELKARYASEYEQLRTQFSNAYTRLERLVGVPFSKFKFTKYTK
;
A
#
# COMPACT_ATOMS: atom_id res chain seq x y z
N MET A 1 -23.54 23.03 10.67
CA MET A 1 -23.29 22.86 12.12
C MET A 1 -21.89 22.28 12.26
N PHE A 2 -21.08 22.77 13.21
CA PHE A 2 -19.64 22.55 13.42
C PHE A 2 -18.65 23.36 12.57
N VAL A 3 -18.44 24.60 13.03
CA VAL A 3 -17.22 25.38 12.83
C VAL A 3 -16.27 25.05 13.99
N LYS A 4 -15.11 24.44 13.73
CA LYS A 4 -13.98 24.36 14.69
C LYS A 4 -12.86 25.28 14.19
N LYS A 5 -12.73 26.46 14.81
CA LYS A 5 -11.60 26.84 15.69
C LYS A 5 -10.21 26.65 15.04
N CYS A 6 -9.80 27.63 14.25
CA CYS A 6 -8.40 28.01 14.12
C CYS A 6 -8.17 29.26 14.98
N LEU A 7 -7.53 29.09 16.13
CA LEU A 7 -7.07 30.21 16.95
C LEU A 7 -5.61 29.96 17.34
N HIS A 8 -4.76 30.78 16.73
CA HIS A 8 -3.67 31.50 17.39
C HIS A 8 -2.60 30.68 18.13
N ARG A 9 -1.42 30.58 17.52
CA ARG A 9 -0.18 30.48 18.28
C ARG A 9 0.94 31.25 17.57
N SER A 10 1.14 32.45 18.07
CA SER A 10 2.28 33.32 17.78
C SER A 10 3.55 32.77 18.41
N LEU A 11 4.61 32.74 17.60
CA LEU A 11 5.98 33.17 17.93
C LEU A 11 6.41 33.12 19.40
N LEU A 12 7.34 32.22 19.72
CA LEU A 12 8.40 32.48 20.69
C LEU A 12 9.64 31.65 20.39
N THR A 13 10.64 32.39 19.93
CA THR A 13 12.07 32.11 19.89
C THR A 13 12.61 31.49 21.17
N ALA A 14 13.42 30.43 21.06
CA ALA A 14 14.60 30.19 21.90
C ALA A 14 15.39 28.99 21.37
N TRP A 15 16.41 29.28 20.56
CA TRP A 15 17.56 28.39 20.41
C TRP A 15 18.36 28.45 21.71
N MET A 16 18.46 27.33 22.43
CA MET A 16 19.44 27.18 23.50
C MET A 16 20.03 25.78 23.45
N THR A 17 21.22 25.71 22.86
CA THR A 17 22.16 24.61 22.99
C THR A 17 22.52 24.43 24.46
N PHE A 18 22.33 23.24 25.00
CA PHE A 18 22.99 22.81 26.23
C PHE A 18 23.48 21.38 26.08
N THR A 19 24.71 21.26 25.59
CA THR A 19 25.60 20.14 25.87
C THR A 19 25.94 20.17 27.35
N PHE A 20 25.64 19.10 28.09
CA PHE A 20 26.42 18.78 29.27
C PHE A 20 26.58 17.26 29.43
N ILE A 21 27.85 16.89 29.37
CA ILE A 21 28.43 15.57 29.59
C ILE A 21 28.52 15.35 31.11
N GLY A 22 28.33 14.09 31.51
CA GLY A 22 28.74 13.55 32.81
C GLY A 22 27.56 12.96 33.57
N MET A 23 27.64 11.83 34.24
CA MET A 23 28.77 10.96 34.57
C MET A 23 28.17 9.78 35.35
N VAL A 24 28.80 8.60 35.29
CA VAL A 24 28.73 7.48 36.26
C VAL A 24 27.42 6.67 36.34
N ALA A 25 27.46 5.45 35.80
CA ALA A 25 27.53 4.21 36.62
C ALA A 25 27.28 2.99 35.72
N GLN A 26 28.35 2.30 35.34
CA GLN A 26 28.27 0.88 35.02
C GLN A 26 28.12 0.10 36.32
N LEU A 27 27.18 -0.84 36.35
CA LEU A 27 27.17 -1.95 37.29
C LEU A 27 26.78 -3.20 36.51
N GLN A 28 27.78 -4.04 36.27
CA GLN A 28 27.59 -5.44 35.90
C GLN A 28 27.27 -6.21 37.17
N ALA A 29 26.21 -7.03 37.14
CA ALA A 29 26.09 -8.22 37.96
C ALA A 29 25.23 -9.24 37.22
N GLN A 30 25.77 -10.45 37.14
CA GLN A 30 25.26 -11.63 36.45
C GLN A 30 24.10 -12.31 37.19
N THR A 31 23.31 -13.03 36.37
CA THR A 31 22.60 -14.29 36.65
C THR A 31 21.50 -14.28 37.71
N ASP A 32 20.26 -14.43 37.24
CA ASP A 32 19.51 -15.63 37.57
C ASP A 32 18.61 -16.07 36.40
N THR A 33 18.84 -17.31 36.01
CA THR A 33 18.01 -18.16 35.18
C THR A 33 16.56 -18.17 35.65
N SER A 34 15.66 -17.66 34.82
CA SER A 34 14.27 -18.10 34.81
C SER A 34 13.90 -18.44 33.36
N SER A 35 13.66 -19.74 33.18
CA SER A 35 13.09 -20.40 32.03
C SER A 35 11.95 -19.60 31.39
N VAL A 36 12.20 -19.05 30.20
CA VAL A 36 11.16 -18.79 29.20
C VAL A 36 11.54 -19.60 27.96
N SER A 37 11.54 -20.91 28.16
CA SER A 37 11.68 -21.94 27.13
C SER A 37 10.49 -22.87 27.27
N ALA A 38 9.29 -22.34 27.00
CA ALA A 38 8.06 -23.10 26.81
C ALA A 38 6.98 -22.11 26.36
N ASP A 39 6.92 -21.84 25.04
CA ASP A 39 5.70 -21.39 24.35
C ASP A 39 5.88 -21.18 22.83
N LEU A 40 7.07 -21.44 22.27
CA LEU A 40 7.28 -21.49 20.81
C LEU A 40 7.03 -22.87 20.20
N ALA A 41 6.42 -23.79 20.95
CA ALA A 41 6.15 -25.17 20.53
C ALA A 41 4.64 -25.44 20.42
N ALA A 42 3.93 -24.65 19.62
CA ALA A 42 2.58 -24.98 19.20
C ALA A 42 2.17 -24.18 17.94
N ASP A 43 2.86 -24.38 16.82
CA ASP A 43 2.18 -24.48 15.52
C ASP A 43 3.11 -25.05 14.43
N SER A 44 3.75 -26.17 14.72
CA SER A 44 4.25 -27.02 13.64
C SER A 44 3.04 -27.68 13.00
N LEU A 45 2.43 -26.99 12.03
CA LEU A 45 1.41 -27.51 11.14
C LEU A 45 1.91 -28.84 10.55
N THR A 46 1.42 -29.95 11.10
CA THR A 46 1.61 -31.27 10.55
C THR A 46 0.85 -31.31 9.21
N PRO A 47 1.54 -31.47 8.08
CA PRO A 47 0.99 -31.25 6.75
C PRO A 47 0.34 -32.51 6.18
N VAL A 48 -0.72 -33.06 6.79
CA VAL A 48 -1.35 -34.25 6.20
C VAL A 48 -2.89 -34.28 6.19
N ASP A 49 -3.62 -33.74 7.17
CA ASP A 49 -5.08 -34.02 7.24
C ASP A 49 -6.02 -32.81 7.32
N ILE A 50 -5.51 -31.58 7.23
CA ILE A 50 -6.39 -30.41 7.24
C ILE A 50 -6.81 -30.15 5.80
N ASN A 51 -7.98 -30.65 5.41
CA ASN A 51 -8.64 -30.24 4.19
C ASN A 51 -9.01 -28.74 4.34
N ILE A 52 -8.10 -27.85 3.94
CA ILE A 52 -8.24 -26.39 4.14
C ILE A 52 -9.50 -25.85 3.45
N LEU A 53 -10.07 -26.59 2.49
CA LEU A 53 -11.39 -26.33 1.89
C LEU A 53 -12.52 -26.22 2.93
N ASP A 54 -12.45 -26.95 4.04
CA ASP A 54 -13.45 -26.86 5.11
C ASP A 54 -13.36 -25.53 5.87
N TYR A 55 -12.23 -24.84 5.77
CA TYR A 55 -11.93 -23.59 6.46
C TYR A 55 -11.88 -22.38 5.53
N LEU A 56 -11.92 -22.59 4.21
CA LEU A 56 -11.78 -21.52 3.24
C LEU A 56 -13.13 -20.82 3.02
N PRO A 57 -13.26 -19.52 3.31
CA PRO A 57 -14.47 -18.76 3.02
C PRO A 57 -14.82 -18.85 1.52
N PRO A 58 -16.12 -18.73 1.16
CA PRO A 58 -16.52 -18.74 -0.23
C PRO A 58 -15.89 -17.53 -0.96
N LEU A 59 -15.52 -17.75 -2.23
CA LEU A 59 -14.82 -16.77 -3.07
C LEU A 59 -15.38 -15.33 -3.01
N PRO A 60 -16.71 -15.08 -3.00
CA PRO A 60 -17.24 -13.72 -2.88
C PRO A 60 -16.81 -12.99 -1.59
N VAL A 61 -16.75 -13.70 -0.46
CA VAL A 61 -16.34 -13.12 0.84
C VAL A 61 -14.85 -12.77 0.81
N LEU A 62 -14.04 -13.59 0.15
CA LEU A 62 -12.60 -13.32 -0.02
C LEU A 62 -12.39 -12.06 -0.87
N ILE A 63 -13.15 -11.90 -1.95
CA ILE A 63 -13.11 -10.71 -2.82
C ILE A 63 -13.52 -9.46 -2.03
N ASP A 64 -14.65 -9.51 -1.31
CA ASP A 64 -15.12 -8.36 -0.53
C ASP A 64 -14.12 -7.94 0.55
N SER A 65 -13.51 -8.92 1.23
CA SER A 65 -12.48 -8.64 2.23
C SER A 65 -11.21 -8.09 1.59
N ALA A 66 -10.78 -8.62 0.45
CA ALA A 66 -9.63 -8.10 -0.29
C ALA A 66 -9.86 -6.66 -0.75
N MET A 67 -11.04 -6.34 -1.29
CA MET A 67 -11.41 -4.98 -1.70
C MET A 67 -11.38 -4.00 -0.52
N ARG A 68 -11.74 -4.44 0.70
CA ARG A 68 -11.73 -3.59 1.89
C ARG A 68 -10.31 -3.30 2.42
N HIS A 69 -9.38 -4.23 2.27
CA HIS A 69 -8.03 -4.13 2.83
C HIS A 69 -6.95 -3.84 1.77
N ALA A 70 -7.31 -3.74 0.50
CA ALA A 70 -6.38 -3.43 -0.57
C ALA A 70 -5.81 -2.01 -0.38
N PRO A 71 -4.47 -1.83 -0.29
CA PRO A 71 -3.86 -0.51 -0.17
C PRO A 71 -4.08 0.35 -1.42
N GLU A 72 -4.36 -0.30 -2.56
CA GLU A 72 -4.71 0.34 -3.82
C GLU A 72 -5.99 1.18 -3.68
N LYS A 73 -6.93 0.76 -2.84
CA LYS A 73 -8.17 1.49 -2.59
C LYS A 73 -7.89 2.89 -2.05
N ASP A 74 -7.19 2.97 -0.92
CA ASP A 74 -6.88 4.25 -0.26
C ASP A 74 -6.08 5.17 -1.18
N TYR A 75 -5.18 4.59 -2.00
CA TYR A 75 -4.42 5.33 -3.00
C TYR A 75 -5.31 5.98 -4.07
N TYR A 76 -6.23 5.23 -4.65
CA TYR A 76 -7.12 5.76 -5.69
C TYR A 76 -8.19 6.70 -5.13
N GLU A 77 -8.72 6.44 -3.93
CA GLU A 77 -9.64 7.36 -3.25
C GLU A 77 -8.98 8.74 -3.05
N ALA A 78 -7.73 8.78 -2.59
CA ALA A 78 -6.98 10.03 -2.44
C ALA A 78 -6.73 10.75 -3.79
N LEU A 79 -6.49 10.00 -4.88
CA LEU A 79 -6.33 10.58 -6.22
C LEU A 79 -7.63 11.16 -6.77
N ILE A 80 -8.75 10.48 -6.56
CA ILE A 80 -10.08 10.96 -6.95
C ILE A 80 -10.42 12.22 -6.15
N GLU A 81 -10.19 12.22 -4.83
CA GLU A 81 -10.41 13.39 -3.98
C GLU A 81 -9.54 14.59 -4.44
N SER A 82 -8.27 14.36 -4.77
CA SER A 82 -7.41 15.41 -5.34
C SER A 82 -7.96 15.96 -6.65
N ALA A 83 -8.43 15.10 -7.56
CA ALA A 83 -9.00 15.52 -8.84
C ALA A 83 -10.33 16.28 -8.64
N GLU A 84 -11.13 15.91 -7.65
CA GLU A 84 -12.35 16.64 -7.28
C GLU A 84 -12.01 18.06 -6.79
N TYR A 85 -10.98 18.21 -5.94
CA TYR A 85 -10.52 19.54 -5.54
C TYR A 85 -10.04 20.37 -6.72
N ASP A 86 -9.35 19.78 -7.70
CA ASP A 86 -8.93 20.49 -8.91
C ASP A 86 -10.14 21.03 -9.70
N VAL A 87 -11.21 20.23 -9.83
CA VAL A 87 -12.48 20.68 -10.42
C VAL A 87 -13.06 21.87 -9.64
N VAL A 88 -13.08 21.78 -8.31
CA VAL A 88 -13.58 22.86 -7.43
C VAL A 88 -12.72 24.12 -7.54
N ILE A 89 -11.40 23.99 -7.65
CA ILE A 89 -10.46 25.10 -7.83
C ILE A 89 -10.71 25.78 -9.16
N GLU A 90 -10.85 25.05 -10.27
CA GLU A 90 -11.17 25.63 -11.59
C GLU A 90 -12.56 26.28 -11.59
N LYS A 91 -13.54 25.69 -10.89
CA LYS A 91 -14.86 26.30 -10.68
C LYS A 91 -14.79 27.57 -9.85
N LYS A 92 -13.88 27.69 -8.88
CA LYS A 92 -13.69 28.89 -8.05
C LYS A 92 -12.59 29.84 -8.56
N GLY A 93 -11.95 29.52 -9.68
CA GLY A 93 -10.82 30.26 -10.24
C GLY A 93 -11.10 31.75 -10.45
N TRP A 94 -12.36 32.12 -10.70
CA TRP A 94 -12.79 33.52 -10.81
C TRP A 94 -12.45 34.38 -9.58
N ALA A 95 -12.40 33.79 -8.38
CA ALA A 95 -12.07 34.53 -7.17
C ALA A 95 -10.60 34.95 -7.15
N LYS A 96 -9.71 34.18 -7.80
CA LYS A 96 -8.28 34.52 -7.95
C LYS A 96 -8.06 35.72 -8.86
N ASP A 97 -8.99 35.94 -9.78
CA ASP A 97 -8.90 37.03 -10.76
C ASP A 97 -9.29 38.39 -10.17
N ILE A 98 -9.94 38.41 -9.00
CA ILE A 98 -10.30 39.64 -8.29
C ILE A 98 -9.09 40.10 -7.48
N ARG A 99 -8.39 41.12 -7.98
CA ARG A 99 -7.27 41.74 -7.27
C ARG A 99 -7.66 43.11 -6.72
N PHE A 100 -7.62 43.24 -5.40
CA PHE A 100 -7.70 44.52 -4.72
C PHE A 100 -6.28 45.08 -4.55
N VAL A 101 -6.05 46.30 -5.03
CA VAL A 101 -4.79 47.01 -4.88
C VAL A 101 -5.07 48.31 -4.12
N ALA A 102 -4.39 48.49 -2.99
CA ALA A 102 -4.38 49.74 -2.25
C ALA A 102 -2.92 50.20 -2.13
N GLY A 103 -2.67 51.45 -2.49
CA GLY A 103 -1.33 52.02 -2.49
C GLY A 103 -1.33 53.45 -1.98
N TYR A 104 -0.35 53.75 -1.15
CA TYR A 104 0.04 55.10 -0.78
C TYR A 104 1.48 55.30 -1.23
N ASN A 105 1.71 56.28 -2.09
CA ASN A 105 3.03 56.64 -2.57
C ASN A 105 3.26 58.12 -2.27
N TRP A 106 4.30 58.39 -1.48
CA TRP A 106 4.82 59.72 -1.26
C TRP A 106 6.12 59.87 -2.03
N SER A 107 6.19 60.86 -2.91
CA SER A 107 7.37 61.16 -3.70
C SER A 107 7.82 62.59 -3.45
N TYR A 108 9.09 62.74 -3.11
CA TYR A 108 9.76 64.01 -2.89
C TYR A 108 11.05 64.01 -3.69
N GLY A 109 11.17 64.92 -4.66
CA GLY A 109 12.33 65.00 -5.53
C GLY A 109 12.37 66.27 -6.37
N ASN A 110 13.58 66.66 -6.77
CA ASN A 110 13.80 67.79 -7.69
C ASN A 110 13.72 67.28 -9.13
N GLN A 111 12.67 67.63 -9.86
CA GLN A 111 12.56 67.29 -11.28
C GLN A 111 13.11 68.43 -12.14
N VAL A 112 14.32 68.25 -12.68
CA VAL A 112 14.79 69.04 -13.83
C VAL A 112 14.42 68.26 -15.08
N ILE A 113 13.24 68.49 -15.66
CA ILE A 113 12.91 67.92 -16.99
C ILE A 113 13.18 68.98 -18.05
N ILE A 114 14.19 68.66 -18.84
CA ILE A 114 14.64 69.36 -20.04
C ILE A 114 13.70 69.01 -21.20
N GLN A 115 12.81 69.94 -21.55
CA GLN A 115 12.44 70.21 -22.94
C GLN A 115 13.48 71.19 -23.54
N GLY A 116 14.72 70.73 -23.65
CA GLY A 116 15.84 71.51 -24.23
C GLY A 116 16.28 72.77 -23.48
N ILE A 117 15.60 73.22 -22.41
CA ILE A 117 15.98 74.43 -21.66
C ILE A 117 15.97 74.14 -20.16
N SER A 118 17.15 74.14 -19.54
CA SER A 118 17.29 74.16 -18.09
C SER A 118 17.03 75.57 -17.57
N THR A 119 15.81 75.86 -17.12
CA THR A 119 15.59 77.02 -16.26
C THR A 119 16.04 76.60 -14.86
N GLY A 120 17.13 77.21 -14.38
CA GLY A 120 17.75 76.92 -13.08
C GLY A 120 16.89 77.31 -11.87
N GLY A 121 15.72 76.68 -11.73
CA GLY A 121 14.85 76.77 -10.57
C GLY A 121 14.76 75.41 -9.90
N ASN A 122 15.05 75.35 -8.59
CA ASN A 122 14.79 74.19 -7.76
C ASN A 122 13.25 74.01 -7.65
N GLN A 123 12.64 73.26 -8.56
CA GLN A 123 11.24 72.86 -8.44
C GLN A 123 11.17 71.60 -7.59
N ILE A 124 11.07 71.81 -6.28
CA ILE A 124 10.75 70.75 -5.32
C ILE A 124 9.30 70.36 -5.58
N ASN A 125 9.08 69.16 -6.12
CA ASN A 125 7.76 68.63 -6.36
C ASN A 125 7.45 67.59 -5.28
N GLU A 126 6.52 67.93 -4.39
CA GLU A 126 6.04 67.04 -3.34
C GLU A 126 4.67 66.49 -3.77
N GLY A 127 4.63 65.19 -4.05
CA GLY A 127 3.44 64.51 -4.56
C GLY A 127 2.98 63.41 -3.61
N TYR A 128 1.72 63.47 -3.20
CA TYR A 128 1.04 62.41 -2.47
C TYR A 128 0.06 61.71 -3.41
N ASN A 129 0.27 60.42 -3.65
CA ASN A 129 -0.63 59.60 -4.44
C ASN A 129 -1.24 58.53 -3.54
N TYR A 130 -2.54 58.64 -3.30
CA TYR A 130 -3.33 57.59 -2.67
C TYR A 130 -4.28 57.02 -3.72
N GLY A 131 -4.33 55.70 -3.83
CA GLY A 131 -5.15 55.02 -4.83
C GLY A 131 -5.64 53.68 -4.33
N VAL A 132 -6.92 53.41 -4.58
CA VAL A 132 -7.53 52.09 -4.46
C VAL A 132 -8.02 51.68 -5.84
N GLY A 133 -7.67 50.46 -6.25
CA GLY A 133 -7.99 49.91 -7.55
C GLY A 133 -8.47 48.48 -7.44
N LEU A 134 -9.45 48.15 -8.28
CA LEU A 134 -9.93 46.79 -8.48
C LEU A 134 -9.54 46.36 -9.90
N THR A 135 -8.79 45.26 -10.03
CA THR A 135 -8.42 44.70 -11.34
C THR A 135 -9.13 43.38 -11.54
N ILE A 136 -9.88 43.27 -12.64
CA ILE A 136 -10.57 42.04 -13.07
C ILE A 136 -10.15 41.76 -14.52
N PRO A 137 -9.27 40.78 -14.78
CA PRO A 137 -8.87 40.40 -16.13
C PRO A 137 -10.01 39.66 -16.84
N LEU A 138 -10.65 40.30 -17.83
CA LEU A 138 -11.74 39.69 -18.61
C LEU A 138 -11.28 38.46 -19.43
N SER A 139 -9.98 38.31 -19.66
CA SER A 139 -9.39 37.18 -20.36
C SER A 139 -9.49 35.86 -19.59
N SER A 140 -9.64 35.89 -18.26
CA SER A 140 -9.75 34.67 -17.45
C SER A 140 -11.10 33.94 -17.63
N TRP A 141 -12.11 34.68 -18.08
CA TRP A 141 -13.44 34.16 -18.41
C TRP A 141 -13.43 33.33 -19.70
N TYR A 142 -12.60 33.74 -20.67
CA TYR A 142 -12.45 33.00 -21.93
C TYR A 142 -11.75 31.65 -21.68
N GLY A 143 -12.34 30.57 -22.20
CA GLY A 143 -11.83 29.20 -22.03
C GLY A 143 -11.98 28.60 -20.62
N ARG A 144 -12.65 29.27 -19.68
CA ARG A 144 -12.87 28.72 -18.32
C ARG A 144 -13.71 27.44 -18.34
N ASN A 145 -14.75 27.42 -19.16
CA ASN A 145 -15.60 26.25 -19.29
C ASN A 145 -14.81 25.03 -19.78
N ASP A 146 -13.88 25.24 -20.72
CA ASP A 146 -13.03 24.16 -21.25
C ASP A 146 -12.03 23.65 -20.20
N ARG A 147 -11.49 24.55 -19.35
CA ARG A 147 -10.65 24.14 -18.21
C ARG A 147 -11.43 23.30 -17.19
N ILE A 148 -12.67 23.70 -16.87
CA ILE A 148 -13.53 22.93 -15.97
C ILE A 148 -13.83 21.56 -16.57
N LYS A 149 -14.27 21.50 -17.84
CA LYS A 149 -14.52 20.22 -18.53
C LYS A 149 -13.28 19.33 -18.59
N ARG A 150 -12.10 19.92 -18.78
CA ARG A 150 -10.83 19.17 -18.75
C ARG A 150 -10.57 18.58 -17.36
N ALA A 151 -10.78 19.35 -16.29
CA ALA A 151 -10.61 18.85 -14.92
C ALA A 151 -11.62 17.73 -14.61
N GLU A 152 -12.88 17.89 -15.04
CA GLU A 152 -13.93 16.86 -14.90
C GLU A 152 -13.57 15.58 -15.65
N ALA A 153 -13.09 15.68 -16.90
CA ALA A 153 -12.62 14.51 -17.65
C ALA A 153 -11.40 13.82 -17.01
N ILE A 154 -10.52 14.57 -16.34
CA ILE A 154 -9.40 13.99 -15.58
C ILE A 154 -9.93 13.23 -14.36
N MET A 155 -10.89 13.79 -13.62
CA MET A 155 -11.55 13.13 -12.49
C MET A 155 -12.22 11.82 -12.93
N GLU A 156 -13.04 11.85 -13.98
CA GLU A 156 -13.67 10.65 -14.57
C GLU A 156 -12.63 9.61 -15.01
N SER A 157 -11.49 10.06 -15.56
CA SER A 157 -10.38 9.16 -15.88
C SER A 157 -9.78 8.48 -14.64
N GLN A 158 -9.71 9.16 -13.48
CA GLN A 158 -9.25 8.53 -12.24
C GLN A 158 -10.27 7.52 -11.70
N GLU A 159 -11.56 7.83 -11.76
CA GLU A 159 -12.62 6.89 -11.40
C GLU A 159 -12.58 5.62 -12.28
N ALA A 160 -12.40 5.78 -13.59
CA ALA A 160 -12.24 4.65 -14.51
C ALA A 160 -11.01 3.79 -14.17
N LYS A 161 -9.89 4.41 -13.79
CA LYS A 161 -8.69 3.70 -13.33
C LYS A 161 -8.92 2.97 -11.99
N TYR A 162 -9.69 3.57 -11.08
CA TYR A 162 -10.06 2.92 -9.83
C TYR A 162 -10.90 1.66 -10.07
N ASN A 163 -11.92 1.74 -10.94
CA ASN A 163 -12.73 0.58 -11.33
C ASN A 163 -11.89 -0.52 -11.98
N GLU A 164 -10.90 -0.15 -12.81
CA GLU A 164 -9.97 -1.11 -13.39
C GLU A 164 -9.07 -1.76 -12.33
N ALA A 165 -8.57 -0.99 -11.37
CA ALA A 165 -7.80 -1.53 -10.25
C ALA A 165 -8.65 -2.50 -9.39
N GLU A 166 -9.91 -2.18 -9.11
CA GLU A 166 -10.83 -3.11 -8.42
C GLU A 166 -10.99 -4.43 -9.17
N ARG A 167 -11.13 -4.37 -10.51
CA ARG A 167 -11.21 -5.57 -11.35
C ARG A 167 -9.91 -6.39 -11.26
N GLN A 168 -8.75 -5.74 -11.30
CA GLN A 168 -7.46 -6.42 -11.18
C GLN A 168 -7.23 -7.04 -9.80
N VAL A 169 -7.69 -6.40 -8.71
CA VAL A 169 -7.68 -7.01 -7.37
C VAL A 169 -8.55 -8.26 -7.37
N ARG A 170 -9.77 -8.16 -7.91
CA ARG A 170 -10.70 -9.29 -7.99
C ARG A 170 -10.12 -10.46 -8.76
N GLU A 171 -9.55 -10.20 -9.95
CA GLU A 171 -8.93 -11.22 -10.79
C GLU A 171 -7.76 -11.89 -10.07
N ARG A 172 -6.85 -11.13 -9.43
CA ARG A 172 -5.74 -11.68 -8.63
C ARG A 172 -6.22 -12.62 -7.51
N VAL A 173 -7.31 -12.26 -6.82
CA VAL A 173 -7.89 -13.10 -5.76
C VAL A 173 -8.45 -14.40 -6.35
N ILE A 174 -9.19 -14.32 -7.46
CA ILE A 174 -9.77 -15.47 -8.15
C ILE A 174 -8.67 -16.43 -8.64
N GLU A 175 -7.64 -15.89 -9.28
CA GLU A 175 -6.51 -16.67 -9.79
C GLU A 175 -5.77 -17.38 -8.65
N THR A 176 -5.40 -16.64 -7.60
CA THR A 176 -4.69 -17.22 -6.45
C THR A 176 -5.54 -18.27 -5.72
N TYR A 177 -6.85 -18.04 -5.63
CA TYR A 177 -7.78 -19.02 -5.06
C TYR A 177 -7.82 -20.31 -5.89
N ASN A 178 -7.95 -20.21 -7.21
CA ASN A 178 -7.97 -21.37 -8.09
C ASN A 178 -6.62 -22.11 -8.11
N GLU A 179 -5.51 -21.37 -8.06
CA GLU A 179 -4.16 -21.92 -7.93
C GLU A 179 -4.02 -22.72 -6.64
N LEU A 180 -4.51 -22.18 -5.51
CA LEU A 180 -4.50 -22.87 -4.22
C LEU A 180 -5.29 -24.19 -4.26
N LEU A 181 -6.49 -24.17 -4.86
CA LEU A 181 -7.31 -25.37 -5.05
C LEU A 181 -6.60 -26.43 -5.89
N LEU A 182 -5.92 -26.00 -6.96
CA LEU A 182 -5.15 -26.90 -7.82
C LEU A 182 -3.98 -27.52 -7.06
N LEU A 183 -3.19 -26.70 -6.36
CA LEU A 183 -2.04 -27.15 -5.59
C LEU A 183 -2.43 -28.14 -4.48
N GLN A 184 -3.58 -27.94 -3.86
CA GLN A 184 -4.11 -28.90 -2.88
C GLN A 184 -4.36 -30.27 -3.51
N ARG A 185 -5.06 -30.32 -4.65
CA ARG A 185 -5.34 -31.59 -5.35
C ARG A 185 -4.07 -32.29 -5.79
N LEU A 186 -3.08 -31.53 -6.27
CA LEU A 186 -1.77 -32.06 -6.63
C LEU A 186 -1.02 -32.59 -5.41
N LEU A 187 -1.15 -31.93 -4.26
CA LEU A 187 -0.56 -32.38 -3.00
C LEU A 187 -1.18 -33.70 -2.51
N ASP A 188 -2.49 -33.90 -2.69
CA ASP A 188 -3.15 -35.16 -2.37
C ASP A 188 -2.62 -36.30 -3.26
N ILE A 189 -2.55 -36.06 -4.58
CA ILE A 189 -2.05 -37.03 -5.57
C ILE A 189 -0.58 -37.40 -5.29
N ILE A 190 0.28 -36.41 -5.04
CA ILE A 190 1.71 -36.66 -4.83
C ILE A 190 1.96 -37.31 -3.46
N SER A 191 1.10 -37.08 -2.47
CA SER A 191 1.16 -37.75 -1.17
C SER A 191 0.93 -39.25 -1.34
N GLU A 192 -0.10 -39.65 -2.09
CA GLU A 192 -0.38 -41.05 -2.41
C GLU A 192 0.76 -41.68 -3.22
N ALA A 193 1.30 -40.97 -4.22
CA ALA A 193 2.45 -41.44 -5.01
C ALA A 193 3.73 -41.61 -4.17
N LYS A 194 3.98 -40.69 -3.23
CA LYS A 194 5.10 -40.77 -2.26
C LYS A 194 4.94 -41.97 -1.33
N GLU A 195 3.74 -42.24 -0.83
CA GLU A 195 3.47 -43.40 0.01
C GLU A 195 3.64 -44.72 -0.77
N SER A 196 3.06 -44.80 -1.97
CA SER A 196 3.19 -45.97 -2.84
C SER A 196 4.66 -46.25 -3.22
N SER A 197 5.42 -45.23 -3.62
CA SER A 197 6.84 -45.40 -3.95
C SER A 197 7.70 -45.78 -2.74
N ARG A 198 7.33 -45.33 -1.53
CA ARG A 198 7.95 -45.79 -0.30
C ARG A 198 7.71 -47.29 -0.10
N LEU A 199 6.46 -47.76 -0.20
CA LEU A 199 6.14 -49.18 -0.06
C LEU A 199 6.86 -50.04 -1.10
N ILE A 200 6.94 -49.58 -2.36
CA ILE A 200 7.68 -50.27 -3.43
C ILE A 200 9.16 -50.39 -3.09
N SER A 201 9.79 -49.31 -2.61
CA SER A 201 11.19 -49.33 -2.18
C SER A 201 11.41 -50.27 -1.01
N ASP A 202 10.52 -50.23 0.00
CA ASP A 202 10.65 -51.07 1.19
C ASP A 202 10.51 -52.56 0.81
N MET A 203 9.59 -52.92 -0.10
CA MET A 203 9.49 -54.27 -0.68
C MET A 203 10.71 -54.67 -1.54
N ALA A 204 11.28 -53.71 -2.28
CA ALA A 204 12.47 -53.96 -3.10
C ALA A 204 13.71 -54.22 -2.24
N GLU A 205 13.85 -53.52 -1.11
CA GLU A 205 14.89 -53.76 -0.11
C GLU A 205 14.78 -55.17 0.49
N GLU A 206 13.57 -55.63 0.80
CA GLU A 206 13.33 -57.00 1.28
C GLU A 206 13.73 -58.05 0.23
N ARG A 207 13.26 -57.92 -1.01
CA ARG A 207 13.60 -58.85 -2.10
C ARG A 207 15.09 -58.85 -2.46
N PHE A 208 15.75 -57.70 -2.35
CA PHE A 208 17.20 -57.61 -2.53
C PHE A 208 17.95 -58.39 -1.44
N ARG A 209 17.51 -58.28 -0.18
CA ARG A 209 18.08 -59.05 0.93
C ARG A 209 17.92 -60.55 0.74
N ASP A 210 16.81 -60.98 0.15
CA ASP A 210 16.53 -62.38 -0.16
C ASP A 210 17.24 -62.87 -1.45
N GLY A 211 17.96 -61.96 -2.15
CA GLY A 211 18.73 -62.26 -3.35
C GLY A 211 17.91 -62.33 -4.65
N GLU A 212 16.63 -61.95 -4.60
CA GLU A 212 15.69 -62.01 -5.72
C GLU A 212 15.75 -60.78 -6.64
N LEU A 213 16.38 -59.69 -6.18
CA LEU A 213 16.46 -58.41 -6.89
C LEU A 213 17.93 -58.02 -7.15
N SER A 214 18.23 -57.37 -8.29
CA SER A 214 19.57 -56.84 -8.56
C SER A 214 19.80 -55.48 -7.90
N LEU A 215 21.09 -55.10 -7.70
CA LEU A 215 21.46 -53.78 -7.16
C LEU A 215 20.97 -52.63 -8.06
N ASP A 216 20.99 -52.82 -9.38
CA ASP A 216 20.49 -51.82 -10.34
C ASP A 216 18.99 -51.58 -10.18
N GLN A 217 18.22 -52.66 -10.04
CA GLN A 217 16.77 -52.58 -9.80
C GLN A 217 16.45 -51.90 -8.46
N LEU A 218 17.22 -52.20 -7.40
CA LEU A 218 17.10 -51.51 -6.12
C LEU A 218 17.38 -50.00 -6.27
N GLY A 219 18.46 -49.65 -6.98
CA GLY A 219 18.83 -48.26 -7.26
C GLY A 219 17.71 -47.48 -7.96
N GLN A 220 17.03 -48.10 -8.94
CA GLN A 220 15.88 -47.48 -9.62
C GLN A 220 14.71 -47.19 -8.67
N THR A 221 14.39 -48.12 -7.75
CA THR A 221 13.33 -47.89 -6.75
C THR A 221 13.69 -46.81 -5.73
N ALA A 222 14.96 -46.74 -5.33
CA ALA A 222 15.46 -45.69 -4.46
C ALA A 222 15.43 -44.31 -5.14
N GLU A 223 15.78 -44.22 -6.43
CA GLU A 223 15.64 -43.00 -7.22
C GLU A 223 14.17 -42.55 -7.29
N LEU A 224 13.25 -43.49 -7.55
CA LEU A 224 11.81 -43.21 -7.62
C LEU A 224 11.27 -42.64 -6.30
N LYS A 225 11.63 -43.26 -5.16
CA LYS A 225 11.29 -42.79 -3.81
C LYS A 225 11.85 -41.38 -3.55
N ALA A 226 13.12 -41.14 -3.90
CA ALA A 226 13.74 -39.84 -3.74
C ALA A 226 13.07 -38.76 -4.60
N ARG A 227 12.67 -39.10 -5.83
CA ARG A 227 11.96 -38.20 -6.75
C ARG A 227 10.61 -37.75 -6.19
N TYR A 228 9.74 -38.69 -5.81
CA TYR A 228 8.43 -38.34 -5.27
C TYR A 228 8.51 -37.65 -3.91
N ALA A 229 9.50 -37.99 -3.07
CA ALA A 229 9.74 -37.27 -1.83
C ALA A 229 10.13 -35.80 -2.09
N SER A 230 11.01 -35.54 -3.05
CA SER A 230 11.41 -34.19 -3.45
C SER A 230 10.24 -33.39 -4.03
N GLU A 231 9.49 -33.99 -4.96
CA GLU A 231 8.33 -33.36 -5.60
C GLU A 231 7.23 -33.00 -4.59
N TYR A 232 7.00 -33.87 -3.60
CA TYR A 232 6.08 -33.59 -2.51
C TYR A 232 6.48 -32.35 -1.70
N GLU A 233 7.76 -32.22 -1.31
CA GLU A 233 8.20 -31.04 -0.55
C GLU A 233 8.14 -29.76 -1.40
N GLN A 234 8.38 -29.86 -2.71
CA GLN A 234 8.21 -28.73 -3.64
C GLN A 234 6.75 -28.29 -3.71
N LEU A 235 5.81 -29.21 -3.94
CA LEU A 235 4.38 -28.90 -4.01
C LEU A 235 3.85 -28.37 -2.67
N ARG A 236 4.29 -28.95 -1.55
CA ARG A 236 3.96 -28.45 -0.21
C ARG A 236 4.41 -27.01 0.00
N THR A 237 5.62 -26.67 -0.46
CA THR A 237 6.15 -25.31 -0.38
C THR A 237 5.36 -24.35 -1.28
N GLN A 238 5.03 -24.76 -2.50
CA GLN A 238 4.20 -23.97 -3.42
C GLN A 238 2.81 -23.72 -2.83
N PHE A 239 2.18 -24.74 -2.26
CA PHE A 239 0.89 -24.63 -1.57
C PHE A 239 0.97 -23.62 -0.41
N SER A 240 1.97 -23.73 0.46
CA SER A 240 2.18 -22.79 1.57
C SER A 240 2.36 -21.34 1.10
N ASN A 241 3.09 -21.14 0.01
CA ASN A 241 3.30 -19.82 -0.60
C ASN A 241 2.01 -19.25 -1.19
N ALA A 242 1.23 -20.08 -1.90
CA ALA A 242 -0.07 -19.68 -2.47
C ALA A 242 -1.07 -19.32 -1.36
N TYR A 243 -1.10 -20.12 -0.29
CA TYR A 243 -1.93 -19.87 0.89
C TYR A 243 -1.58 -18.52 1.53
N THR A 244 -0.29 -18.29 1.82
CA THR A 244 0.20 -17.02 2.40
C THR A 244 -0.06 -15.84 1.46
N ARG A 245 0.02 -16.04 0.15
CA ARG A 245 -0.31 -15.02 -0.85
C ARG A 245 -1.79 -14.64 -0.78
N LEU A 246 -2.68 -15.62 -0.71
CA LEU A 246 -4.11 -15.37 -0.60
C LEU A 246 -4.46 -14.66 0.71
N GLU A 247 -3.86 -15.06 1.83
CA GLU A 247 -4.05 -14.38 3.13
C GLU A 247 -3.66 -12.90 3.05
N ARG A 248 -2.52 -12.59 2.44
CA ARG A 248 -2.04 -11.21 2.27
C ARG A 248 -2.96 -10.38 1.37
N LEU A 249 -3.52 -10.97 0.32
CA LEU A 249 -4.47 -10.28 -0.56
C LEU A 249 -5.78 -9.96 0.15
N VAL A 250 -6.26 -10.89 1.00
CA VAL A 250 -7.54 -10.77 1.71
C VAL A 250 -7.43 -9.87 2.95
N GLY A 251 -6.21 -9.71 3.48
CA GLY A 251 -5.91 -8.87 4.65
C GLY A 251 -6.34 -9.49 5.99
N VAL A 252 -6.78 -10.75 6.00
CA VAL A 252 -7.27 -11.46 7.18
C VAL A 252 -6.59 -12.83 7.26
N PRO A 253 -5.98 -13.21 8.41
CA PRO A 253 -5.42 -14.55 8.57
C PRO A 253 -6.55 -15.57 8.57
N PHE A 254 -6.42 -16.68 7.81
CA PHE A 254 -7.52 -17.63 7.70
C PHE A 254 -7.76 -18.42 9.01
N SER A 255 -6.80 -18.41 9.93
CA SER A 255 -6.96 -18.95 11.29
C SER A 255 -8.12 -18.32 12.09
N LYS A 256 -8.57 -17.12 11.71
CA LYS A 256 -9.71 -16.45 12.34
C LYS A 256 -11.07 -16.91 11.81
N PHE A 257 -11.13 -17.62 10.69
CA PHE A 257 -12.38 -18.20 10.19
C PHE A 257 -12.67 -19.55 10.86
N LYS A 258 -13.00 -19.55 12.15
CA LYS A 258 -13.68 -20.70 12.77
C LYS A 258 -15.14 -20.71 12.30
N PHE A 259 -15.43 -21.45 11.24
CA PHE A 259 -16.83 -21.73 10.89
C PHE A 259 -17.39 -22.75 11.89
N THR A 260 -18.29 -22.30 12.77
CA THR A 260 -19.22 -23.20 13.44
C THR A 260 -19.98 -23.95 12.35
N LYS A 261 -19.74 -25.27 12.21
CA LYS A 261 -20.53 -26.13 11.33
C LYS A 261 -22.01 -25.87 11.64
N TYR A 262 -22.75 -25.34 10.67
CA TYR A 262 -24.21 -25.41 10.72
C TYR A 262 -24.59 -26.87 10.49
N THR A 263 -24.70 -27.63 11.58
CA THR A 263 -25.48 -28.86 11.62
C THR A 263 -26.89 -28.52 11.18
N LYS A 264 -27.30 -29.03 10.02
CA LYS A 264 -28.72 -29.18 9.67
C LYS A 264 -29.32 -30.29 10.50
#